data_AF-A0A4W6DSP2-F1
#
_entry.id   AF-A0A4W6DSP2-F1
#
_cell.length_a   1.000
_cell.length_b   1.000
_cell.length_c   1.000
_cell.angle_alpha   90.00
_cell.angle_beta   90.00
_cell.angle_gamma   90.00
#
_symmetry.space_group_name_H-M   'P 1'
#
loop_
_entity.id
_entity.type
_entity.pdbx_description
1 polymer ?
#
loop_
_entity_poly.entity_id
_entity_poly.type
_entity_poly.pdbx_seq_one_letter_code
_entity_poly.pdbx_strand_id
1 'polypeptide(L)'
;MEVFVNAPRFRCNLVFPDGSVVGDVLTRFIQTQGVSSEDFYVVRNGHRSDLEDPLQHGAIYHLEPRLCGGKGGFGSMLRALGAQIEKTTNREACRDLSGRRLRDVNHEKEMAEWLKKQAEREAEKEQRRLERLQRKLSEPKHQFTDPEYQQQCHDLSERLEDSVLKGLQASSSGLVKVDDVSAAKRPNSDPSEEPEKKKKKMTKTPAACFWTGVGELDELMSSEDDDESPSTSSSSCGAVTVTTRREEVEPMQSSR
;
A
#
# COMPACT_ATOMS: atom_id res chain seq x y z
N MET A 1 20.44 62.17 40.09
CA MET A 1 19.68 61.60 38.95
C MET A 1 18.97 60.30 39.34
N GLU A 2 17.67 60.15 39.04
CA GLU A 2 16.97 58.86 39.16
C GLU A 2 16.89 58.13 37.81
N VAL A 3 17.12 56.81 37.81
CA VAL A 3 16.98 55.92 36.65
C VAL A 3 16.27 54.61 37.03
N PHE A 4 15.66 53.94 36.05
CA PHE A 4 15.00 52.65 36.24
C PHE A 4 15.94 51.52 35.80
N VAL A 5 16.09 50.47 36.62
CA VAL A 5 16.97 49.33 36.34
C VAL A 5 16.17 48.02 36.35
N ASN A 6 16.30 47.25 35.27
CA ASN A 6 15.55 46.03 35.00
C ASN A 6 16.50 44.89 34.63
N ALA A 7 16.61 43.89 35.50
CA ALA A 7 17.47 42.73 35.36
C ALA A 7 16.65 41.43 35.55
N PRO A 8 17.18 40.24 35.22
CA PRO A 8 16.52 38.97 35.52
C PRO A 8 16.09 38.90 36.99
N ARG A 9 14.77 38.82 37.22
CA ARG A 9 14.13 38.73 38.56
C ARG A 9 14.31 39.97 39.47
N PHE A 10 14.86 41.08 38.99
CA PHE A 10 15.14 42.28 39.79
C PHE A 10 14.75 43.56 39.05
N ARG A 11 13.86 44.37 39.64
CA ARG A 11 13.43 45.67 39.10
C ARG A 11 13.41 46.69 40.22
N CYS A 12 14.05 47.83 40.02
CA CYS A 12 14.09 48.92 41.00
C CYS A 12 14.33 50.28 40.34
N ASN A 13 13.91 51.33 41.04
CA ASN A 13 14.36 52.68 40.79
C ASN A 13 15.66 52.87 41.58
N LEU A 14 16.67 53.48 40.97
CA LEU A 14 17.96 53.74 41.60
C LEU A 14 18.35 55.20 41.41
N VAL A 15 18.64 55.87 42.53
CA VAL A 15 19.17 57.24 42.54
C VAL A 15 20.69 57.19 42.51
N PHE A 16 21.28 57.87 41.53
CA PHE A 16 22.72 58.06 41.36
C PHE A 16 23.06 59.55 41.53
N PRO A 17 24.31 59.89 41.88
CA PRO A 17 24.83 61.25 41.74
C PRO A 17 24.67 61.78 40.31
N ASP A 18 24.66 63.10 40.16
CA ASP A 18 24.65 63.72 38.84
C ASP A 18 26.07 63.65 38.23
N GLY A 19 26.17 63.21 36.98
CA GLY A 19 27.43 62.86 36.33
C GLY A 19 27.80 61.36 36.38
N SER A 20 26.99 60.51 37.02
CA SER A 20 27.17 59.05 36.98
C SER A 20 27.02 58.47 35.56
N VAL A 21 27.69 57.34 35.32
CA VAL A 21 27.76 56.63 34.04
C VAL A 21 27.06 55.28 34.07
N VAL A 22 26.85 54.67 32.90
CA VAL A 22 26.25 53.32 32.74
C VAL A 22 27.01 52.24 33.51
N GLY A 23 28.34 52.38 33.66
CA GLY A 23 29.16 51.53 34.52
C GLY A 23 28.77 51.54 36.01
N ASP A 24 28.21 52.64 36.53
CA ASP A 24 27.77 52.72 37.94
C ASP A 24 26.53 51.85 38.19
N VAL A 25 25.63 51.76 37.21
CA VAL A 25 24.44 50.88 37.26
C VAL A 25 24.86 49.42 37.33
N LEU A 26 25.83 49.01 36.50
CA LEU A 26 26.38 47.67 36.50
C LEU A 26 27.11 47.37 37.82
N THR A 27 27.96 48.30 38.30
CA THR A 27 28.72 48.16 39.56
C THR A 27 27.80 48.02 40.78
N ARG A 28 26.73 48.83 40.86
CA ARG A 28 25.75 48.74 41.96
C ARG A 28 24.95 47.42 41.91
N PHE A 29 24.61 46.93 40.72
CA PHE A 29 23.95 45.63 40.56
C PHE A 29 24.84 44.47 41.00
N ILE A 30 26.13 44.48 40.61
CA ILE A 30 27.15 43.52 41.06
C ILE A 30 27.24 43.48 42.58
N GLN A 31 27.36 44.63 43.25
CA GLN A 31 27.40 44.72 44.71
C GLN A 31 26.13 44.18 45.39
N THR A 32 24.98 44.22 44.69
CA THR A 32 23.68 43.75 45.21
C THR A 32 23.47 42.24 45.01
N GLN A 33 24.07 41.64 43.97
CA GLN A 33 23.79 40.26 43.54
C GLN A 33 24.98 39.30 43.60
N GLY A 34 26.21 39.79 43.79
CA GLY A 34 27.42 38.95 43.90
C GLY A 34 27.90 38.30 42.60
N VAL A 35 27.62 38.94 41.45
CA VAL A 35 27.93 38.43 40.08
C VAL A 35 29.10 39.17 39.43
N SER A 36 29.73 38.63 38.38
CA SER A 36 30.82 39.33 37.68
C SER A 36 30.30 40.47 36.79
N SER A 37 31.14 41.50 36.57
CA SER A 37 30.94 42.50 35.51
C SER A 37 31.02 41.89 34.11
N GLU A 38 31.82 40.83 33.96
CA GLU A 38 31.99 40.12 32.69
C GLU A 38 30.79 39.21 32.33
N ASP A 39 29.85 39.02 33.26
CA ASP A 39 28.64 38.21 33.06
C ASP A 39 27.44 39.02 32.55
N PHE A 40 27.52 40.34 32.45
CA PHE A 40 26.37 41.20 32.09
C PHE A 40 26.70 42.29 31.05
N TYR A 41 25.67 42.77 30.33
CA TYR A 41 25.75 43.98 29.52
C TYR A 41 24.52 44.86 29.74
N VAL A 42 24.69 46.17 29.51
CA VAL A 42 23.59 47.13 29.63
C VAL A 42 22.96 47.37 28.27
N VAL A 43 21.63 47.31 28.22
CA VAL A 43 20.81 47.61 27.04
C VAL A 43 19.90 48.79 27.36
N ARG A 44 19.81 49.73 26.43
CA ARG A 44 18.88 50.87 26.47
C ARG A 44 18.17 50.97 25.13
N ASN A 45 16.84 51.08 25.15
CA ASN A 45 16.00 51.17 23.95
C ASN A 45 16.27 50.07 22.89
N GLY A 46 16.69 48.87 23.32
CA GLY A 46 17.02 47.74 22.43
C GLY A 46 18.46 47.73 21.88
N HIS A 47 19.27 48.76 22.15
CA HIS A 47 20.68 48.82 21.77
C HIS A 47 21.59 48.62 22.99
N ARG A 48 22.77 48.02 22.80
CA ARG A 48 23.77 47.93 23.87
C ARG A 48 24.33 49.32 24.13
N SER A 49 24.32 49.76 25.40
CA SER A 49 25.04 50.96 25.84
C SER A 49 26.47 50.60 26.22
N ASP A 50 27.39 51.54 26.03
CA ASP A 50 28.78 51.37 26.47
C ASP A 50 28.94 51.94 27.89
N LEU A 51 29.94 51.48 28.65
CA LEU A 51 29.99 51.70 30.11
C LEU A 51 30.31 53.14 30.51
N GLU A 52 30.93 53.90 29.60
CA GLU A 52 31.24 55.33 29.73
C GLU A 52 30.07 56.25 29.39
N ASP A 53 28.96 55.73 28.83
CA ASP A 53 27.77 56.53 28.52
C ASP A 53 27.25 57.25 29.79
N PRO A 54 26.96 58.56 29.76
CA PRO A 54 26.34 59.24 30.88
C PRO A 54 24.92 58.72 31.11
N LEU A 55 24.53 58.57 32.38
CA LEU A 55 23.15 58.26 32.72
C LEU A 55 22.20 59.37 32.26
N GLN A 56 20.98 58.99 31.89
CA GLN A 56 19.91 59.94 31.54
C GLN A 56 18.72 59.76 32.47
N HIS A 57 18.24 60.87 33.03
CA HIS A 57 17.18 60.87 34.04
C HIS A 57 15.89 60.25 33.50
N GLY A 58 15.27 59.35 34.28
CA GLY A 58 14.04 58.66 33.90
C GLY A 58 14.22 57.59 32.82
N ALA A 59 15.43 57.38 32.30
CA ALA A 59 15.69 56.31 31.35
C ALA A 59 15.64 54.92 32.01
N ILE A 60 15.29 53.91 31.21
CA ILE A 60 15.24 52.51 31.61
C ILE A 60 16.50 51.81 31.07
N TYR A 61 17.28 51.23 31.99
CA TYR A 61 18.47 50.44 31.67
C TYR A 61 18.20 48.97 31.99
N HIS A 62 18.39 48.11 30.99
CA HIS A 62 18.20 46.68 31.09
C HIS A 62 19.56 46.00 31.30
N LEU A 63 19.71 45.19 32.33
CA LEU A 63 20.92 44.42 32.59
C LEU A 63 20.70 42.99 32.12
N GLU A 64 21.26 42.64 30.97
CA GLU A 64 21.07 41.33 30.35
C GLU A 64 22.29 40.43 30.60
N PRO A 65 22.08 39.15 30.99
CA PRO A 65 23.17 38.23 31.24
C PRO A 65 23.81 37.73 29.93
N ARG A 66 25.14 37.72 29.90
CA ARG A 66 25.98 37.16 28.85
C ARG A 66 25.96 35.63 28.98
N LEU A 67 25.02 35.00 28.27
CA LEU A 67 24.97 33.54 28.19
C LEU A 67 26.29 33.01 27.59
N CYS A 68 26.99 32.16 28.34
CA CYS A 68 28.24 31.48 27.95
C CYS A 68 28.00 30.43 26.85
N GLY A 69 27.56 30.87 25.67
CA GLY A 69 27.18 29.97 24.59
C GLY A 69 27.06 30.69 23.25
N GLY A 70 27.84 30.23 22.27
CA GLY A 70 27.70 30.65 20.89
C GLY A 70 26.35 30.21 20.33
N LYS A 71 25.38 31.13 20.28
CA LYS A 71 24.00 30.92 19.75
C LYS A 71 23.94 30.41 18.29
N GLY A 72 25.09 30.27 17.63
CA GLY A 72 25.23 29.82 16.26
C GLY A 72 25.04 28.33 16.01
N GLY A 73 25.11 27.44 17.01
CA GLY A 73 25.12 25.98 16.82
C GLY A 73 23.97 25.42 15.96
N PHE A 74 22.72 25.84 16.25
CA PHE A 74 21.56 25.47 15.43
C PHE A 74 21.64 26.07 14.01
N GLY A 75 22.10 27.32 13.88
CA GLY A 75 22.28 27.98 12.59
C GLY A 75 23.41 27.40 11.74
N SER A 76 24.49 26.91 12.34
CA SER A 76 25.57 26.20 11.64
C SER A 76 25.15 24.79 11.25
N MET A 77 24.37 24.10 12.08
CA MET A 77 23.75 22.82 11.73
C MET A 77 22.80 22.98 10.54
N LEU A 78 21.94 24.01 10.54
CA LEU A 78 21.08 24.31 9.39
C LEU A 78 21.86 24.69 8.12
N ARG A 79 23.00 25.40 8.24
CA ARG A 79 23.87 25.68 7.07
C ARG A 79 24.58 24.43 6.54
N ALA A 80 25.01 23.53 7.41
CA ALA A 80 25.63 22.26 7.02
C ALA A 80 24.61 21.33 6.34
N LEU A 81 23.45 21.13 6.96
CA LEU A 81 22.36 20.32 6.38
C LEU A 81 21.80 20.95 5.10
N GLY A 82 21.65 22.27 5.05
CA GLY A 82 21.14 23.00 3.88
C GLY A 82 22.06 22.92 2.64
N ALA A 83 23.34 22.55 2.81
CA ALA A 83 24.24 22.25 1.69
C ALA A 83 24.13 20.79 1.20
N GLN A 84 23.53 19.89 1.99
CA GLN A 84 23.35 18.47 1.68
C GLN A 84 21.91 18.14 1.21
N ILE A 85 20.94 18.99 1.53
CA ILE A 85 19.54 18.83 1.11
C ILE A 85 19.36 19.38 -0.31
N GLU A 86 19.30 18.48 -1.29
CA GLU A 86 18.85 18.82 -2.64
C GLU A 86 17.37 19.26 -2.64
N LYS A 87 16.97 20.02 -3.67
CA LYS A 87 15.58 20.49 -3.81
C LYS A 87 14.63 19.32 -4.05
N THR A 88 13.84 18.97 -3.03
CA THR A 88 12.84 17.90 -3.10
C THR A 88 11.87 18.11 -4.26
N THR A 89 11.70 17.09 -5.10
CA THR A 89 10.82 17.13 -6.29
C THR A 89 9.34 16.90 -5.95
N ASN A 90 9.02 16.49 -4.73
CA ASN A 90 7.66 16.31 -4.23
C ASN A 90 6.90 17.66 -4.22
N ARG A 91 5.84 17.73 -5.03
CA ARG A 91 4.96 18.91 -5.16
C ARG A 91 3.69 18.82 -4.31
N GLU A 92 3.45 17.71 -3.62
CA GLU A 92 2.23 17.44 -2.85
C GLU A 92 2.10 18.35 -1.62
N ALA A 93 3.24 18.77 -1.07
CA ALA A 93 3.33 19.70 0.05
C ALA A 93 2.92 21.14 -0.31
N CYS A 94 2.91 21.48 -1.61
CA CYS A 94 2.41 22.76 -2.09
C CYS A 94 0.90 22.89 -1.84
N ARG A 95 0.44 24.15 -1.76
CA ARG A 95 -0.99 24.47 -1.73
C ARG A 95 -1.44 24.95 -3.11
N ASP A 96 -2.72 24.74 -3.41
CA ASP A 96 -3.38 25.33 -4.58
C ASP A 96 -3.86 26.76 -4.28
N LEU A 97 -4.54 27.39 -5.24
CA LEU A 97 -5.13 28.72 -5.08
C LEU A 97 -6.37 28.74 -4.16
N SER A 98 -6.99 27.58 -3.86
CA SER A 98 -8.07 27.49 -2.86
C SER A 98 -7.55 27.32 -1.43
N GLY A 99 -6.26 27.07 -1.26
CA GLY A 99 -5.62 26.84 0.04
C GLY A 99 -5.68 25.38 0.51
N ARG A 100 -6.09 24.41 -0.31
CA ARG A 100 -5.93 22.96 -0.07
C ARG A 100 -4.49 22.52 -0.38
N ARG A 101 -4.03 21.37 0.11
CA ARG A 101 -2.73 20.79 -0.34
C ARG A 101 -2.93 19.92 -1.58
N LEU A 102 -1.92 19.85 -2.44
CA LEU A 102 -1.94 18.98 -3.62
C LEU A 102 -2.03 17.50 -3.22
N ARG A 103 -1.49 17.09 -2.07
CA ARG A 103 -1.68 15.74 -1.50
C ARG A 103 -3.15 15.37 -1.39
N ASP A 104 -3.92 16.21 -0.70
CA ASP A 104 -5.31 15.94 -0.34
C ASP A 104 -6.15 15.78 -1.62
N VAL A 105 -5.92 16.67 -2.60
CA VAL A 105 -6.56 16.67 -3.93
C VAL A 105 -6.16 15.45 -4.78
N ASN A 106 -4.95 14.90 -4.61
CA ASN A 106 -4.57 13.65 -5.29
C ASN A 106 -5.23 12.44 -4.64
N HIS A 107 -5.24 12.33 -3.32
CA HIS A 107 -5.94 11.25 -2.60
C HIS A 107 -7.45 11.26 -2.90
N GLU A 108 -8.10 12.43 -2.94
CA GLU A 108 -9.51 12.59 -3.35
C GLU A 108 -9.76 12.01 -4.76
N LYS A 109 -8.85 12.22 -5.71
CA LYS A 109 -8.94 11.66 -7.07
C LYS A 109 -8.66 10.17 -7.12
N GLU A 110 -7.63 9.69 -6.42
CA GLU A 110 -7.26 8.28 -6.37
C GLU A 110 -8.40 7.43 -5.79
N MET A 111 -9.06 7.92 -4.73
CA MET A 111 -10.27 7.30 -4.18
C MET A 111 -11.45 7.34 -5.17
N ALA A 112 -11.69 8.46 -5.85
CA ALA A 112 -12.75 8.58 -6.85
C ALA A 112 -12.52 7.67 -8.07
N GLU A 113 -11.27 7.52 -8.53
CA GLU A 113 -10.88 6.59 -9.58
C GLU A 113 -11.01 5.13 -9.13
N TRP A 114 -10.60 4.81 -7.90
CA TRP A 114 -10.71 3.45 -7.36
C TRP A 114 -12.16 3.01 -7.23
N LEU A 115 -13.05 3.92 -6.79
CA LEU A 115 -14.50 3.73 -6.76
C LEU A 115 -15.08 3.58 -8.17
N LYS A 116 -14.70 4.45 -9.13
CA LYS A 116 -15.14 4.32 -10.52
C LYS A 116 -14.72 2.97 -11.13
N LYS A 117 -13.53 2.48 -10.77
CA LYS A 117 -12.99 1.17 -11.16
C LYS A 117 -13.60 -0.01 -10.40
N GLN A 118 -14.51 0.19 -9.42
CA GLN A 118 -15.24 -0.93 -8.78
C GLN A 118 -16.17 -1.61 -9.79
N ALA A 119 -17.09 -0.86 -10.38
CA ALA A 119 -18.07 -1.39 -11.33
C ALA A 119 -17.40 -2.08 -12.54
N GLU A 120 -16.26 -1.56 -13.00
CA GLU A 120 -15.45 -2.18 -14.06
C GLU A 120 -14.85 -3.53 -13.62
N ARG A 121 -14.27 -3.60 -12.41
CA ARG A 121 -13.71 -4.83 -11.84
C ARG A 121 -14.79 -5.85 -11.42
N GLU A 122 -15.99 -5.39 -11.08
CA GLU A 122 -17.15 -6.25 -10.80
C GLU A 122 -17.71 -6.84 -12.10
N ALA A 123 -17.87 -6.03 -13.15
CA ALA A 123 -18.25 -6.50 -14.47
C ALA A 123 -17.22 -7.47 -15.08
N GLU A 124 -15.91 -7.22 -14.90
CA GLU A 124 -14.85 -8.14 -15.33
C GLU A 124 -14.92 -9.48 -14.56
N LYS A 125 -15.09 -9.43 -13.23
CA LYS A 125 -15.30 -10.63 -12.40
C LYS A 125 -16.54 -11.41 -12.83
N GLU A 126 -17.64 -10.74 -13.13
CA GLU A 126 -18.88 -11.37 -13.57
C GLU A 126 -18.75 -11.98 -14.96
N GLN A 127 -18.18 -11.26 -15.94
CA GLN A 127 -17.89 -11.80 -17.27
C GLN A 127 -16.98 -13.03 -17.19
N ARG A 128 -15.91 -12.98 -16.38
CA ARG A 128 -15.01 -14.13 -16.14
C ARG A 128 -15.70 -15.28 -15.41
N ARG A 129 -16.69 -15.00 -14.56
CA ARG A 129 -17.54 -16.02 -13.92
C ARG A 129 -18.49 -16.66 -14.92
N LEU A 130 -19.11 -15.88 -15.80
CA LEU A 130 -19.99 -16.34 -16.87
C LEU A 130 -19.21 -17.16 -17.92
N GLU A 131 -18.01 -16.75 -18.32
CA GLU A 131 -17.14 -17.52 -19.21
C GLU A 131 -16.72 -18.85 -18.56
N ARG A 132 -16.27 -18.82 -17.29
CA ARG A 132 -15.98 -20.04 -16.49
C ARG A 132 -17.21 -20.97 -16.43
N LEU A 133 -18.41 -20.44 -16.30
CA LEU A 133 -19.66 -21.20 -16.25
C LEU A 133 -20.04 -21.78 -17.62
N GLN A 134 -20.00 -20.96 -18.68
CA GLN A 134 -20.29 -21.37 -20.05
C GLN A 134 -19.34 -22.48 -20.51
N ARG A 135 -18.05 -22.40 -20.15
CA ARG A 135 -17.04 -23.44 -20.43
C ARG A 135 -17.24 -24.73 -19.62
N LYS A 136 -17.96 -24.68 -18.49
CA LYS A 136 -18.39 -25.87 -17.74
C LYS A 136 -19.71 -26.46 -18.27
N LEU A 137 -20.59 -25.61 -18.82
CA LEU A 137 -21.87 -26.01 -19.43
C LEU A 137 -21.72 -26.53 -20.86
N SER A 138 -20.70 -26.08 -21.60
CA SER A 138 -20.36 -26.65 -22.90
C SER A 138 -19.84 -28.08 -22.72
N GLU A 139 -20.64 -29.05 -23.14
CA GLU A 139 -20.25 -30.46 -23.13
C GLU A 139 -18.88 -30.67 -23.80
N PRO A 140 -17.99 -31.51 -23.22
CA PRO A 140 -16.70 -31.82 -23.83
C PRO A 140 -16.94 -32.59 -25.13
N LYS A 141 -16.86 -31.89 -26.27
CA LYS A 141 -17.09 -32.43 -27.62
C LYS A 141 -15.98 -33.40 -28.03
N HIS A 142 -15.98 -34.59 -27.44
CA HIS A 142 -15.11 -35.69 -27.84
C HIS A 142 -15.59 -36.29 -29.17
N GLN A 143 -15.21 -35.63 -30.26
CA GLN A 143 -15.43 -36.15 -31.61
C GLN A 143 -14.41 -37.24 -31.91
N PHE A 144 -14.74 -38.48 -31.57
CA PHE A 144 -13.98 -39.66 -31.99
C PHE A 144 -14.20 -39.91 -33.49
N THR A 145 -13.48 -39.15 -34.31
CA THR A 145 -13.55 -39.19 -35.78
C THR A 145 -12.20 -39.60 -36.34
N ASP A 146 -11.86 -40.87 -36.10
CA ASP A 146 -10.70 -41.54 -36.68
C ASP A 146 -11.11 -42.14 -38.06
N PRO A 147 -10.54 -41.65 -39.18
CA PRO A 147 -10.90 -42.14 -40.50
C PRO A 147 -10.37 -43.57 -40.77
N GLU A 148 -9.29 -43.99 -40.10
CA GLU A 148 -8.75 -45.35 -40.25
C GLU A 148 -9.66 -46.36 -39.55
N TYR A 149 -10.12 -46.05 -38.33
CA TYR A 149 -11.12 -46.87 -37.65
C TYR A 149 -12.45 -46.96 -38.42
N GLN A 150 -12.90 -45.86 -39.04
CA GLN A 150 -14.10 -45.86 -39.88
C GLN A 150 -13.94 -46.75 -41.13
N GLN A 151 -12.77 -46.71 -41.79
CA GLN A 151 -12.45 -47.63 -42.89
C GLN A 151 -12.38 -49.08 -42.41
N GLN A 152 -11.70 -49.37 -41.30
CA GLN A 152 -11.64 -50.71 -40.72
C GLN A 152 -13.03 -51.29 -40.38
N CYS A 153 -13.97 -50.46 -39.93
CA CYS A 153 -15.36 -50.87 -39.72
C CYS A 153 -16.07 -51.22 -41.04
N HIS A 154 -15.90 -50.38 -42.08
CA HIS A 154 -16.48 -50.59 -43.41
C HIS A 154 -15.96 -51.88 -44.07
N ASP A 155 -14.64 -52.04 -44.10
CA ASP A 155 -13.93 -53.25 -44.55
C ASP A 155 -14.42 -54.50 -43.82
N LEU A 156 -14.69 -54.41 -42.51
CA LEU A 156 -15.17 -55.54 -41.72
C LEU A 156 -16.62 -55.92 -42.08
N SER A 157 -17.50 -54.95 -42.32
CA SER A 157 -18.86 -55.22 -42.82
C SER A 157 -18.83 -55.90 -44.20
N GLU A 158 -18.11 -55.35 -45.18
CA GLU A 158 -18.01 -55.93 -46.52
C GLU A 158 -17.50 -57.38 -46.47
N ARG A 159 -16.38 -57.63 -45.75
CA ARG A 159 -15.81 -58.98 -45.60
C ARG A 159 -16.76 -59.96 -44.93
N LEU A 160 -17.62 -59.50 -44.01
CA LEU A 160 -18.59 -60.34 -43.31
C LEU A 160 -19.79 -60.68 -44.21
N GLU A 161 -20.33 -59.69 -44.93
CA GLU A 161 -21.38 -59.90 -45.94
C GLU A 161 -20.91 -60.85 -47.05
N ASP A 162 -19.68 -60.65 -47.55
CA ASP A 162 -19.04 -61.44 -48.58
C ASP A 162 -18.77 -62.89 -48.10
N SER A 163 -18.47 -63.07 -46.81
CA SER A 163 -18.34 -64.40 -46.17
C SER A 163 -19.68 -65.11 -45.99
N VAL A 164 -20.74 -64.38 -45.62
CA VAL A 164 -22.11 -64.91 -45.52
C VAL A 164 -22.63 -65.30 -46.91
N LEU A 165 -22.42 -64.46 -47.94
CA LEU A 165 -22.78 -64.76 -49.33
C LEU A 165 -22.07 -66.03 -49.82
N LYS A 166 -20.76 -66.16 -49.62
CA LYS A 166 -20.00 -67.36 -50.00
C LYS A 166 -20.44 -68.60 -49.20
N GLY A 167 -20.77 -68.45 -47.92
CA GLY A 167 -21.32 -69.51 -47.07
C GLY A 167 -22.69 -70.00 -47.54
N LEU A 168 -23.60 -69.09 -47.89
CA LEU A 168 -24.92 -69.41 -48.45
C LEU A 168 -24.79 -70.04 -49.84
N GLN A 169 -23.94 -69.51 -50.71
CA GLN A 169 -23.66 -70.09 -52.02
C GLN A 169 -23.12 -71.52 -51.89
N ALA A 170 -22.11 -71.76 -51.05
CA ALA A 170 -21.58 -73.10 -50.78
C ALA A 170 -22.64 -74.05 -50.17
N SER A 171 -23.51 -73.55 -49.29
CA SER A 171 -24.58 -74.34 -48.68
C SER A 171 -25.71 -74.68 -49.67
N SER A 172 -26.00 -73.79 -50.63
CA SER A 172 -26.95 -74.05 -51.71
C SER A 172 -26.37 -74.94 -52.82
N SER A 173 -25.05 -74.88 -53.04
CA SER A 173 -24.28 -75.67 -53.99
C SER A 173 -23.93 -77.05 -53.42
N GLY A 174 -24.94 -77.81 -53.00
CA GLY A 174 -24.78 -79.10 -52.32
C GLY A 174 -24.16 -80.20 -53.21
N LEU A 175 -22.83 -80.27 -53.26
CA LEU A 175 -22.09 -81.45 -53.74
C LEU A 175 -20.99 -81.83 -52.75
N VAL A 176 -21.31 -82.79 -51.88
CA VAL A 176 -20.41 -83.29 -50.85
C VAL A 176 -19.48 -84.37 -51.42
N LYS A 177 -18.19 -84.29 -51.09
CA LYS A 177 -17.31 -85.46 -50.95
C LYS A 177 -16.71 -85.47 -49.55
N VAL A 178 -16.67 -86.63 -48.92
CA VAL A 178 -16.12 -86.87 -47.58
C VAL A 178 -15.05 -87.93 -47.70
N ASP A 179 -13.87 -87.67 -47.12
CA ASP A 179 -12.78 -88.61 -46.76
C ASP A 179 -11.75 -87.76 -45.96
N ASP A 180 -11.06 -88.18 -44.90
CA ASP A 180 -11.32 -89.19 -43.86
C ASP A 180 -10.52 -88.77 -42.59
N VAL A 181 -10.69 -89.44 -41.45
CA VAL A 181 -10.16 -89.02 -40.13
C VAL A 181 -8.89 -89.78 -39.71
N SER A 182 -7.81 -89.09 -39.32
CA SER A 182 -6.94 -89.43 -38.16
C SER A 182 -5.77 -88.44 -37.96
N ALA A 183 -5.02 -88.56 -36.85
CA ALA A 183 -4.16 -87.52 -36.31
C ALA A 183 -2.64 -87.78 -36.36
N ALA A 184 -1.86 -86.73 -36.63
CA ALA A 184 -0.44 -86.57 -36.26
C ALA A 184 -0.17 -85.07 -36.00
N LYS A 185 0.34 -84.56 -34.86
CA LYS A 185 1.55 -84.85 -34.05
C LYS A 185 2.75 -83.94 -34.41
N ARG A 186 2.93 -82.86 -33.63
CA ARG A 186 4.13 -81.98 -33.50
C ARG A 186 5.24 -82.68 -32.66
N PRO A 187 6.50 -82.18 -32.51
CA PRO A 187 7.08 -80.84 -32.79
C PRO A 187 8.32 -80.92 -33.75
N ASN A 188 9.47 -80.19 -33.72
CA ASN A 188 10.15 -79.27 -32.78
C ASN A 188 11.32 -78.48 -33.44
N SER A 189 11.94 -77.50 -32.72
CA SER A 189 13.38 -77.08 -32.64
C SER A 189 14.34 -77.15 -33.87
N ASP A 190 15.35 -76.29 -34.12
CA ASP A 190 15.99 -75.07 -33.51
C ASP A 190 17.21 -74.67 -34.44
N PRO A 191 18.26 -73.85 -34.10
CA PRO A 191 18.37 -72.54 -33.39
C PRO A 191 19.28 -71.49 -34.13
N SER A 192 19.64 -70.40 -33.41
CA SER A 192 20.83 -69.49 -33.56
C SER A 192 20.78 -68.34 -34.59
N GLU A 193 21.41 -67.17 -34.38
CA GLU A 193 22.51 -66.78 -33.45
C GLU A 193 22.26 -65.50 -32.59
N GLU A 194 23.16 -65.22 -31.64
CA GLU A 194 23.38 -63.93 -30.93
C GLU A 194 24.83 -63.46 -31.24
N PRO A 195 25.23 -62.16 -31.10
CA PRO A 195 25.88 -61.78 -29.83
C PRO A 195 25.88 -60.28 -29.38
N GLU A 196 25.65 -60.09 -28.07
CA GLU A 196 26.50 -59.33 -27.11
C GLU A 196 26.58 -57.77 -26.96
N LYS A 197 26.35 -57.37 -25.68
CA LYS A 197 27.13 -56.43 -24.82
C LYS A 197 27.13 -54.90 -25.06
N LYS A 198 26.58 -54.18 -24.06
CA LYS A 198 27.39 -53.57 -22.97
C LYS A 198 26.59 -53.19 -21.71
N LYS A 199 27.28 -53.12 -20.56
CA LYS A 199 26.71 -52.91 -19.21
C LYS A 199 26.74 -51.42 -18.79
N LYS A 200 25.80 -51.01 -17.93
CA LYS A 200 26.08 -50.19 -16.73
C LYS A 200 25.03 -50.42 -15.63
N LYS A 201 25.34 -50.01 -14.40
CA LYS A 201 24.63 -50.33 -13.14
C LYS A 201 24.03 -49.08 -12.50
N MET A 202 23.03 -49.31 -11.63
CA MET A 202 22.58 -48.42 -10.53
C MET A 202 21.88 -47.11 -10.96
N THR A 203 20.97 -46.52 -10.17
CA THR A 203 20.48 -46.86 -8.81
C THR A 203 18.98 -46.59 -8.67
N LYS A 204 18.34 -47.13 -7.63
CA LYS A 204 16.96 -46.80 -7.24
C LYS A 204 16.88 -45.40 -6.60
N THR A 205 15.92 -44.59 -7.04
CA THR A 205 15.07 -43.78 -6.16
C THR A 205 13.65 -43.75 -6.76
N PRO A 206 12.59 -44.08 -6.01
CA PRO A 206 11.22 -43.82 -6.45
C PRO A 206 10.89 -42.35 -6.15
N ALA A 207 10.67 -41.53 -7.17
CA ALA A 207 9.87 -40.33 -7.00
C ALA A 207 8.45 -40.81 -6.64
N ALA A 208 8.00 -40.50 -5.41
CA ALA A 208 6.79 -41.10 -4.86
C ALA A 208 5.55 -40.69 -5.65
N CYS A 209 4.53 -41.56 -5.64
CA CYS A 209 3.21 -41.26 -6.18
C CYS A 209 2.55 -40.15 -5.33
N PHE A 210 2.73 -38.89 -5.72
CA PHE A 210 2.20 -37.73 -5.00
C PHE A 210 0.73 -37.49 -5.35
N TRP A 211 -0.12 -38.45 -4.96
CA TRP A 211 -1.57 -38.32 -4.97
C TRP A 211 -2.00 -37.41 -3.80
N THR A 212 -1.88 -36.10 -3.98
CA THR A 212 -2.49 -35.12 -3.08
C THR A 212 -3.62 -34.38 -3.79
N GLY A 213 -4.85 -34.73 -3.47
CA GLY A 213 -6.04 -33.94 -3.80
C GLY A 213 -6.06 -32.65 -2.98
N VAL A 214 -5.26 -31.66 -3.38
CA VAL A 214 -5.18 -30.31 -2.79
C VAL A 214 -5.22 -29.24 -3.89
N GLY A 215 -6.18 -29.38 -4.82
CA GLY A 215 -6.44 -28.42 -5.90
C GLY A 215 -7.75 -27.65 -5.76
N GLU A 216 -8.53 -27.89 -4.69
CA GLU A 216 -9.91 -27.43 -4.55
C GLU A 216 -10.27 -27.07 -3.10
N LEU A 217 -9.43 -26.22 -2.46
CA LEU A 217 -9.74 -25.67 -1.12
C LEU A 217 -9.23 -24.22 -0.88
N ASP A 218 -8.92 -23.48 -1.96
CA ASP A 218 -8.42 -22.08 -1.89
C ASP A 218 -9.43 -21.03 -2.42
N GLU A 219 -10.55 -21.45 -3.05
CA GLU A 219 -11.63 -20.54 -3.49
C GLU A 219 -12.84 -20.49 -2.49
N LEU A 220 -12.70 -21.01 -1.24
CA LEU A 220 -13.78 -21.06 -0.23
C LEU A 220 -13.45 -20.35 1.11
N MET A 221 -12.93 -19.12 1.03
CA MET A 221 -12.75 -18.21 2.20
C MET A 221 -13.08 -16.76 1.81
N SER A 222 -14.35 -16.48 1.44
CA SER A 222 -14.79 -15.10 1.17
C SER A 222 -16.32 -14.91 1.21
N SER A 223 -16.91 -15.00 2.40
CA SER A 223 -18.21 -14.39 2.75
C SER A 223 -18.45 -14.50 4.26
N GLU A 224 -19.02 -13.45 4.87
CA GLU A 224 -19.39 -13.25 6.30
C GLU A 224 -18.51 -12.22 7.04
N ASP A 225 -18.78 -10.93 6.76
CA ASP A 225 -18.54 -9.79 7.64
C ASP A 225 -19.93 -9.26 8.06
N ASP A 226 -20.27 -9.34 9.35
CA ASP A 226 -21.56 -8.87 9.90
C ASP A 226 -21.50 -7.41 10.40
N ASP A 227 -22.59 -6.66 10.19
CA ASP A 227 -22.79 -5.32 10.73
C ASP A 227 -23.23 -5.33 12.21
N GLU A 228 -22.45 -4.72 13.11
CA GLU A 228 -22.98 -4.10 14.34
C GLU A 228 -22.07 -2.94 14.81
N SER A 229 -22.66 -1.99 15.53
CA SER A 229 -22.04 -0.72 15.93
C SER A 229 -21.55 -0.74 17.38
N PRO A 230 -20.92 0.35 17.83
CA PRO A 230 -21.53 1.02 18.98
C PRO A 230 -21.56 2.56 18.89
N SER A 231 -22.79 3.06 18.91
CA SER A 231 -23.29 4.23 19.67
C SER A 231 -22.41 5.46 19.92
N THR A 232 -23.01 6.62 19.63
CA THR A 232 -22.53 7.96 19.99
C THR A 232 -22.23 8.13 21.49
N SER A 233 -21.12 8.82 21.81
CA SER A 233 -20.99 9.57 23.06
C SER A 233 -20.47 10.98 22.78
N SER A 234 -21.29 11.98 23.09
CA SER A 234 -20.98 13.40 22.87
C SER A 234 -20.18 13.97 24.05
N SER A 235 -19.09 14.69 23.76
CA SER A 235 -18.44 15.58 24.72
C SER A 235 -18.06 16.91 24.05
N SER A 236 -18.08 17.98 24.82
CA SER A 236 -18.32 19.34 24.32
C SER A 236 -17.07 20.18 24.10
N CYS A 237 -17.00 20.88 22.96
CA CYS A 237 -16.32 22.18 22.84
C CYS A 237 -17.28 23.19 22.20
N GLY A 238 -17.35 24.40 22.75
CA GLY A 238 -18.46 25.33 22.51
C GLY A 238 -18.35 26.16 21.23
N ALA A 239 -19.44 26.20 20.45
CA ALA A 239 -19.65 27.22 19.41
C ALA A 239 -20.36 28.45 20.02
N VAL A 240 -19.87 29.65 19.71
CA VAL A 240 -20.41 30.91 20.26
C VAL A 240 -21.66 31.33 19.49
N THR A 241 -22.78 31.54 20.19
CA THR A 241 -24.03 32.01 19.61
C THR A 241 -23.99 33.51 19.31
N VAL A 242 -24.13 33.89 18.04
CA VAL A 242 -24.42 35.27 17.64
C VAL A 242 -25.93 35.43 17.52
N THR A 243 -26.54 36.20 18.41
CA THR A 243 -27.97 36.52 18.37
C THR A 243 -28.25 37.62 17.36
N THR A 244 -28.90 37.30 16.25
CA THR A 244 -29.57 38.30 15.39
C THR A 244 -31.09 38.19 15.56
N ARG A 245 -31.74 39.36 15.58
CA ARG A 245 -33.13 39.52 16.01
C ARG A 245 -34.08 39.15 14.88
N ARG A 246 -35.04 38.27 15.14
CA ARG A 246 -36.22 38.09 14.28
C ARG A 246 -37.17 39.26 14.53
N GLU A 247 -37.56 39.97 13.47
CA GLU A 247 -38.82 40.70 13.45
C GLU A 247 -39.85 39.82 12.74
N GLU A 248 -41.08 39.81 13.25
CA GLU A 248 -42.20 39.11 12.62
C GLU A 248 -43.20 40.14 12.09
N VAL A 249 -43.78 39.85 10.93
CA VAL A 249 -44.96 40.52 10.39
C VAL A 249 -45.91 39.42 9.93
N GLU A 250 -47.19 39.54 10.28
CA GLU A 250 -48.18 38.47 10.22
C GLU A 250 -48.62 38.04 8.80
N PRO A 251 -49.16 36.81 8.66
CA PRO A 251 -49.68 36.32 7.39
C PRO A 251 -51.06 36.91 7.04
N MET A 252 -51.20 37.45 5.83
CA MET A 252 -52.51 37.64 5.20
C MET A 252 -52.93 36.39 4.43
N GLN A 253 -54.09 35.84 4.77
CA GLN A 253 -54.70 34.69 4.10
C GLN A 253 -55.62 35.13 2.95
N SER A 254 -55.99 34.14 2.14
CA SER A 254 -57.29 34.02 1.44
C SER A 254 -57.43 34.61 0.03
N SER A 255 -57.61 33.68 -0.91
CA SER A 255 -58.55 33.74 -2.06
C SER A 255 -58.55 34.95 -3.00
N ARG A 256 -58.12 34.70 -4.25
CA ARG A 256 -59.06 34.15 -5.24
C ARG A 256 -58.37 33.29 -6.30
#